data_AF-R4LC57-F1
#
_entry.id   AF-R4LC57-F1
#
_cell.length_a   1.000
_cell.length_b   1.000
_cell.length_c   1.000
_cell.angle_alpha   90.00
_cell.angle_beta   90.00
_cell.angle_gamma   90.00
#
_symmetry.space_group_name_H-M   'P 1'
#
loop_
_entity.id
_entity.type
_entity.pdbx_description
1 polymer ?
#
loop_
_entity_poly.entity_id
_entity_poly.type
_entity_poly.pdbx_seq_one_letter_code
_entity_poly.pdbx_strand_id
1 'polypeptide(L)'
;MIAMALVLILSVLLVAACGYALWPRREAGPSGAPGPAGAARPGTPGSDPPGVARAEPETLEGALVGQLLARGITPAGYRHAMAELAARDAERHPLSVPPTEPT
;
A
#
# COMPACT_ATOMS: atom_id res chain seq x y z
N MET A 1 33.47 5.17 24.81
CA MET A 1 33.45 5.01 23.34
C MET A 1 32.85 3.67 22.91
N ILE A 2 33.33 2.53 23.44
CA ILE A 2 32.83 1.19 23.08
C ILE A 2 31.33 1.01 23.33
N ALA A 3 30.84 1.42 24.51
CA ALA A 3 29.41 1.36 24.82
C ALA A 3 28.54 2.22 23.86
N MET A 4 29.04 3.39 23.46
CA MET A 4 28.36 4.28 22.53
C MET A 4 28.32 3.67 21.11
N ALA A 5 29.41 3.04 20.69
CA ALA A 5 29.48 2.32 19.43
C ALA A 5 28.53 1.11 19.40
N LEU A 6 28.43 0.36 20.50
CA LEU A 6 27.50 -0.78 20.61
C LEU A 6 26.03 -0.32 20.51
N VAL A 7 25.66 0.77 21.18
CA VAL A 7 24.30 1.32 21.10
C VAL A 7 23.97 1.77 19.68
N LEU A 8 24.93 2.41 18.99
CA LEU A 8 24.76 2.85 17.60
C LEU A 8 24.60 1.64 16.65
N ILE A 9 25.43 0.61 16.81
CA ILE A 9 25.35 -0.59 15.97
C ILE A 9 24.02 -1.32 16.21
N LEU A 10 23.60 -1.45 17.47
CA LEU A 10 22.35 -2.11 17.82
C LEU A 10 21.14 -1.36 17.27
N SER A 11 21.14 -0.02 17.30
CA SER A 11 20.05 0.78 16.76
C SER A 11 19.95 0.67 15.24
N VAL A 12 21.08 0.70 14.52
CA VAL A 12 21.13 0.51 13.07
C VAL A 12 20.63 -0.87 12.68
N LEU A 13 21.05 -1.92 13.40
CA LEU A 13 20.59 -3.28 13.16
C LEU A 13 19.09 -3.43 13.42
N LEU A 14 18.56 -2.80 14.48
CA LEU A 14 17.14 -2.83 14.79
C LEU A 14 16.30 -2.14 13.70
N VAL A 15 16.72 -0.97 13.24
CA VAL A 15 16.05 -0.25 12.15
C VAL A 15 16.08 -1.04 10.85
N ALA A 16 17.22 -1.66 10.52
CA ALA A 16 17.34 -2.53 9.35
C ALA A 16 16.44 -3.76 9.45
N ALA A 17 16.36 -4.40 10.62
CA ALA A 17 15.49 -5.55 10.86
C ALA A 17 14.00 -5.18 10.75
N CYS A 18 13.59 -4.03 11.31
CA CYS A 18 12.23 -3.53 11.13
C CYS A 18 11.94 -3.25 9.65
N GLY A 19 12.85 -2.58 8.94
CA GLY A 19 12.70 -2.34 7.50
C GLY A 19 12.57 -3.62 6.68
N TYR A 20 13.30 -4.68 7.04
CA TYR A 20 13.22 -5.98 6.39
C TYR A 20 11.94 -6.75 6.72
N ALA A 21 11.50 -6.71 7.99
CA ALA A 21 10.26 -7.37 8.42
C ALA A 21 9.00 -6.71 7.84
N LEU A 22 9.04 -5.39 7.63
CA LEU A 22 7.98 -4.61 6.99
C LEU A 22 8.13 -4.55 5.47
N TRP A 23 9.16 -5.16 4.88
CA TRP A 23 9.31 -5.22 3.44
C TRP A 23 8.22 -6.12 2.86
N PRO A 24 7.38 -5.65 1.91
CA PRO A 24 6.32 -6.45 1.32
C PRO A 24 6.97 -7.59 0.56
N ARG A 25 6.96 -8.77 1.20
CA ARG A 25 7.45 -10.02 0.64
C ARG A 25 6.52 -10.35 -0.53
N ARG A 26 6.92 -10.00 -1.75
CA ARG A 26 6.27 -10.45 -2.98
C ARG A 26 6.21 -11.97 -2.87
N GLU A 27 5.02 -12.50 -2.64
CA GLU A 27 4.79 -13.94 -2.62
C GLU A 27 5.13 -14.45 -4.02
N ALA A 28 6.32 -15.04 -4.15
CA ALA A 28 6.60 -15.95 -5.25
C ALA A 28 5.61 -17.10 -5.07
N GLY A 29 4.59 -17.14 -5.93
CA GLY A 29 3.51 -18.11 -5.86
C GLY A 29 4.06 -19.53 -5.70
N PRO A 30 3.42 -20.38 -4.88
CA PRO A 30 3.90 -21.71 -4.59
C PRO A 30 3.87 -22.55 -5.87
N SER A 31 5.04 -22.73 -6.47
CA SER A 31 5.23 -23.70 -7.54
C SER A 31 5.33 -25.09 -6.90
N GLY A 32 4.17 -25.76 -6.81
CA GLY A 32 4.07 -27.22 -6.81
C GLY A 32 3.96 -27.91 -5.45
N ALA A 33 2.72 -28.22 -5.04
CA ALA A 33 2.30 -29.58 -4.65
C ALA A 33 0.79 -29.60 -4.32
N PRO A 34 -0.01 -30.54 -4.85
CA PRO A 34 -1.39 -30.74 -4.41
C PRO A 34 -1.38 -31.63 -3.15
N GLY A 35 -1.69 -31.04 -1.99
CA GLY A 35 -1.96 -31.77 -0.74
C GLY A 35 -3.43 -31.61 -0.33
N PRO A 36 -4.14 -32.67 0.07
CA PRO A 36 -5.58 -32.61 0.29
C PRO A 36 -5.94 -32.07 1.69
N ALA A 37 -7.07 -31.34 1.71
CA ALA A 37 -8.04 -31.22 2.79
C ALA A 37 -7.58 -30.85 4.23
N GLY A 38 -8.05 -29.68 4.67
CA GLY A 38 -8.76 -29.57 5.95
C GLY A 38 -7.97 -29.09 7.16
N ALA A 39 -8.17 -27.81 7.52
CA ALA A 39 -8.47 -27.39 8.89
C ALA A 39 -8.77 -25.89 8.91
N ALA A 40 -10.06 -25.55 8.83
CA ALA A 40 -10.55 -24.32 9.41
C ALA A 40 -10.21 -24.31 10.91
N ARG A 41 -9.71 -23.19 11.43
CA ARG A 41 -9.88 -22.87 12.86
C ARG A 41 -10.43 -21.46 13.04
N PRO A 42 -11.29 -21.27 14.06
CA PRO A 42 -12.16 -20.12 14.20
C PRO A 42 -11.58 -19.08 15.17
N GLY A 43 -11.93 -17.81 14.92
CA GLY A 43 -12.22 -16.78 15.92
C GLY A 43 -11.22 -16.52 17.05
N THR A 44 -10.53 -15.39 16.98
CA THR A 44 -10.22 -14.59 18.17
C THR A 44 -10.85 -13.20 17.98
N PRO A 45 -12.03 -12.93 18.57
CA PRO A 45 -12.60 -11.59 18.57
C PRO A 45 -12.00 -10.82 19.76
N GLY A 46 -11.06 -9.92 19.48
CA GLY A 46 -10.37 -9.14 20.50
C GLY A 46 -10.17 -7.69 20.08
N SER A 47 -11.13 -6.85 20.45
CA SER A 47 -11.05 -5.39 20.57
C SER A 47 -10.70 -4.57 19.31
N ASP A 48 -11.55 -4.63 18.29
CA ASP A 48 -11.79 -3.43 17.48
C ASP A 48 -12.92 -2.61 18.15
N PRO A 49 -12.77 -1.28 18.34
CA PRO A 49 -13.86 -0.46 18.84
C PRO A 49 -15.06 -0.50 17.87
N PRO A 50 -16.30 -0.61 18.38
CA PRO A 50 -17.48 -0.58 17.53
C PRO A 50 -17.66 0.85 17.03
N GLY A 51 -17.59 1.08 15.72
CA GLY A 51 -18.11 2.33 15.17
C GLY A 51 -17.40 2.98 13.99
N VAL A 52 -16.47 2.32 13.30
CA VAL A 52 -16.13 2.75 11.94
C VAL A 52 -15.92 1.52 11.09
N ALA A 53 -16.96 1.10 10.37
CA ALA A 53 -16.74 0.26 9.21
C ALA A 53 -15.70 1.00 8.36
N ARG A 54 -14.51 0.42 8.19
CA ARG A 54 -13.54 0.95 7.23
C ARG A 54 -14.22 0.81 5.88
N ALA A 55 -14.83 1.90 5.41
CA ALA A 55 -15.51 1.93 4.13
C ALA A 55 -14.51 1.45 3.08
N GLU A 56 -14.85 0.35 2.41
CA GLU A 56 -14.01 -0.17 1.35
C GLU A 56 -14.00 0.87 0.23
N PRO A 57 -12.83 1.24 -0.30
CA PRO A 57 -12.76 2.27 -1.32
C PRO A 57 -13.46 1.78 -2.60
N GLU A 58 -14.50 2.50 -3.01
CA GLU A 58 -15.26 2.21 -4.25
C GLU A 58 -14.50 2.65 -5.51
N THR A 59 -13.44 3.45 -5.34
CA THR A 59 -12.61 3.97 -6.43
C THR A 59 -11.11 3.80 -6.14
N LEU A 60 -10.30 3.76 -7.20
CA LEU A 60 -8.84 3.67 -7.08
C LEU A 60 -8.25 4.93 -6.43
N GLU A 61 -8.80 6.10 -6.74
CA GLU A 61 -8.45 7.37 -6.11
C GLU A 61 -8.71 7.32 -4.61
N GLY A 62 -9.86 6.78 -4.20
CA GLY A 62 -10.22 6.57 -2.80
C GLY A 62 -9.24 5.63 -2.10
N ALA A 63 -8.83 4.55 -2.78
CA ALA A 63 -7.83 3.63 -2.25
C ALA A 63 -6.46 4.29 -2.04
N LEU A 64 -6.01 5.14 -2.98
CA LEU A 64 -4.76 5.89 -2.85
C LEU A 64 -4.81 6.91 -1.70
N VAL A 65 -5.93 7.62 -1.53
CA VAL A 65 -6.13 8.53 -0.41
C VAL A 65 -6.14 7.78 0.92
N GLY A 66 -6.81 6.62 0.98
CA GLY A 66 -6.79 5.74 2.15
C GLY A 66 -5.37 5.33 2.53
N GLN A 67 -4.55 4.95 1.56
CA GLN A 67 -3.15 4.60 1.81
C GLN A 67 -2.31 5.81 2.25
N LEU A 68 -2.55 7.01 1.70
CA LEU A 68 -1.85 8.23 2.12
C LEU A 68 -2.19 8.60 3.57
N LEU A 69 -3.47 8.55 3.94
CA LEU A 69 -3.94 8.82 5.30
C LEU A 69 -3.43 7.78 6.30
N ALA A 70 -3.38 6.51 5.90
CA ALA A 70 -2.76 5.43 6.67
C ALA A 70 -1.22 5.48 6.69
N ARG A 71 -0.60 6.46 6.01
CA ARG A 71 0.85 6.58 5.81
C ARG A 71 1.51 5.35 5.16
N GLY A 72 0.75 4.56 4.42
CA GLY A 72 1.24 3.44 3.61
C GLY A 72 1.98 3.90 2.34
N ILE A 73 1.72 5.13 1.89
CA ILE A 73 2.46 5.79 0.81
C ILE A 73 2.90 7.20 1.22
N THR A 74 3.96 7.68 0.56
CA THR A 74 4.42 9.07 0.75
C THR A 74 3.59 10.03 -0.10
N PRO A 75 3.58 11.35 0.22
CA PRO A 75 2.94 12.35 -0.63
C PRO A 75 3.48 12.38 -2.06
N ALA A 76 4.78 12.11 -2.25
CA ALA A 76 5.38 12.00 -3.57
C ALA A 76 4.87 10.76 -4.33
N GLY A 77 4.74 9.62 -3.63
CA GLY A 77 4.16 8.40 -4.19
C GLY A 77 2.71 8.58 -4.61
N TYR A 78 1.89 9.26 -3.79
CA TYR A 78 0.51 9.60 -4.14
C TYR A 78 0.43 10.41 -5.45
N ARG A 79 1.23 11.49 -5.58
CA ARG A 79 1.23 12.31 -6.79
C ARG A 79 1.67 11.54 -8.02
N HIS A 80 2.68 10.68 -7.89
CA HIS A 80 3.15 9.84 -8.98
C HIS A 80 2.08 8.83 -9.42
N ALA A 81 1.44 8.14 -8.47
CA ALA A 81 0.37 7.19 -8.77
C ALA A 81 -0.86 7.87 -9.41
N MET A 82 -1.24 9.06 -8.92
CA MET A 82 -2.31 9.85 -9.54
C MET A 82 -1.96 10.29 -10.97
N ALA A 83 -0.70 10.63 -11.25
CA ALA A 83 -0.25 10.98 -12.59
C ALA A 83 -0.32 9.79 -13.55
N GLU A 84 0.08 8.59 -13.10
CA GLU A 84 -0.08 7.37 -13.91
C GLU A 84 -1.56 7.04 -14.18
N LEU A 85 -2.41 7.20 -13.16
CA LEU A 85 -3.85 6.98 -13.30
C LEU A 85 -4.46 7.93 -14.33
N ALA A 86 -4.11 9.21 -14.25
CA ALA A 86 -4.54 10.23 -15.21
C ALA A 86 -4.02 9.96 -16.63
N ALA A 87 -2.78 9.49 -16.78
CA ALA A 87 -2.23 9.12 -18.09
C ALA A 87 -3.03 7.98 -18.74
N ARG A 88 -3.35 6.94 -17.95
CA ARG A 88 -4.21 5.83 -18.42
C ARG A 88 -5.63 6.29 -18.71
N ASP A 89 -6.15 7.23 -17.94
CA ASP A 89 -7.48 7.78 -18.16
C ASP A 89 -7.53 8.60 -19.46
N ALA A 90 -6.51 9.41 -19.75
CA ALA A 90 -6.40 10.16 -21.00
C ALA A 90 -6.34 9.24 -22.24
N GLU A 91 -5.72 8.07 -22.12
CA GLU A 91 -5.72 7.05 -23.18
C GLU A 91 -7.10 6.40 -23.37
N ARG A 92 -7.84 6.14 -22.29
CA ARG A 92 -9.18 5.50 -22.35
C ARG A 92 -10.29 6.48 -22.71
N HIS A 93 -10.18 7.71 -22.26
CA HIS A 93 -11.19 8.76 -22.34
C HIS A 93 -10.56 10.05 -22.90
N PRO A 94 -10.20 10.08 -24.19
CA PRO A 94 -9.59 11.26 -24.79
C PRO A 94 -10.56 12.44 -24.75
N LEU A 95 -10.09 13.58 -24.26
CA LEU A 95 -10.87 14.82 -24.24
C LEU A 95 -10.92 15.43 -25.64
N SER A 96 -12.12 15.65 -26.16
CA SER A 96 -12.32 16.37 -27.42
C SER A 96 -12.37 17.87 -27.12
N VAL A 97 -11.43 18.64 -27.67
CA VAL A 97 -11.42 20.09 -27.54
C VAL A 97 -12.37 20.68 -28.58
N PRO A 98 -13.39 21.46 -28.18
CA PRO A 98 -14.29 22.10 -29.14
C PRO A 98 -13.52 23.11 -30.00
N PRO A 99 -13.93 23.33 -31.26
CA PRO A 99 -13.29 24.32 -32.13
C PRO A 99 -13.40 25.71 -31.48
N THR A 100 -12.26 26.39 -31.39
CA THR A 100 -12.24 27.83 -31.07
C THR A 100 -12.81 28.58 -32.27
N GLU A 101 -14.02 29.13 -32.15
CA GLU A 101 -14.57 30.01 -33.18
C GLU A 101 -13.67 31.24 -33.36
N PRO A 102 -13.25 31.57 -34.59
CA PRO A 102 -12.58 32.83 -34.86
C PRO A 102 -13.61 33.97 -34.78
N THR A 103 -13.37 34.91 -33.86
CA THR A 103 -14.02 36.23 -33.80
C THR A 103 -13.54 37.15 -34.91
#